data_AF-A0A1G4UTR4-F1
#
_entry.id   AF-A0A1G4UTR4-F1
#
_cell.length_a   1.000
_cell.length_b   1.000
_cell.length_c   1.000
_cell.angle_alpha   90.00
_cell.angle_beta   90.00
_cell.angle_gamma   90.00
#
_symmetry.space_group_name_H-M   'P 1'
#
loop_
_entity.id
_entity.type
_entity.pdbx_description
1 polymer ?
#
loop_
_entity_poly.entity_id
_entity_poly.type
_entity_poly.pdbx_seq_one_letter_code
_entity_poly.pdbx_strand_id
1 'polypeptide(L)' 'MTDNEYAPVPATEAADYIATLAHELAAMAARSRLDVLRYLLEMARDEARSVVRADPEPREGS' A
#
# COMPACT_ATOMS: atom_id res chain seq x y z
N MET A 1 29.31 -10.29 -8.83
CA MET A 1 28.28 -9.25 -9.04
C MET A 1 26.97 -9.98 -9.16
N THR A 2 26.15 -9.99 -8.11
CA THR A 2 24.78 -10.49 -8.20
C THR A 2 23.96 -9.38 -8.83
N ASP A 3 23.58 -9.57 -10.10
CA ASP A 3 22.55 -8.78 -10.75
C ASP A 3 21.27 -8.99 -9.97
N ASN A 4 20.98 -8.03 -9.07
CA ASN A 4 19.75 -7.97 -8.32
C ASN A 4 18.71 -7.46 -9.32
N GLU A 5 18.16 -8.36 -10.12
CA GLU A 5 16.97 -8.12 -10.93
C GLU A 5 15.81 -7.79 -9.97
N TYR A 6 15.77 -6.54 -9.52
CA TYR A 6 14.56 -5.92 -9.02
C TYR A 6 13.65 -5.78 -10.24
N ALA A 7 13.04 -6.89 -10.65
CA ALA A 7 11.86 -6.84 -11.48
C ALA A 7 10.91 -5.88 -10.75
N PRO A 8 10.49 -4.77 -11.39
CA PRO A 8 9.61 -3.82 -10.73
C PRO A 8 8.34 -4.57 -10.35
N VAL A 9 8.12 -4.74 -9.05
CA VAL A 9 6.87 -5.28 -8.52
C VAL A 9 5.75 -4.42 -9.11
N PRO A 10 4.72 -5.01 -9.73
CA PRO A 10 3.58 -4.27 -10.23
C PRO A 10 3.07 -3.31 -9.16
N ALA A 11 2.84 -2.05 -9.51
CA ALA A 11 2.45 -1.02 -8.55
C ALA A 11 1.22 -1.42 -7.72
N THR A 12 0.35 -2.25 -8.30
CA THR A 12 -0.80 -2.87 -7.65
C THR A 12 -0.42 -3.87 -6.54
N GLU A 13 0.53 -4.76 -6.80
CA GLU A 13 1.02 -5.74 -5.81
C GLU A 13 1.76 -5.04 -4.65
N ALA A 14 2.55 -4.02 -4.96
CA ALA A 14 3.20 -3.19 -3.95
C ALA A 14 2.16 -2.45 -3.08
N ALA A 15 1.10 -1.90 -3.69
CA ALA A 15 0.04 -1.22 -2.99
C ALA A 15 -0.78 -2.16 -2.08
N ASP A 16 -1.10 -3.37 -2.54
CA ASP A 16 -1.79 -4.39 -1.73
C ASP A 16 -0.92 -4.86 -0.55
N TYR A 17 0.38 -5.03 -0.78
CA TYR A 17 1.34 -5.35 0.28
C TYR A 17 1.37 -4.25 1.35
N ILE A 18 1.49 -2.98 0.94
CA ILE A 18 1.48 -1.82 1.86
C ILE A 18 0.16 -1.75 2.63
N ALA A 19 -0.98 -1.96 1.97
CA ALA A 19 -2.29 -1.93 2.61
C ALA A 19 -2.44 -3.03 3.69
N THR A 20 -1.89 -4.21 3.42
CA THR A 20 -1.87 -5.33 4.37
C THR A 20 -0.99 -5.02 5.57
N LEU A 21 0.25 -4.58 5.32
CA LEU A 21 1.19 -4.24 6.39
C LEU A 21 0.66 -3.12 7.29
N ALA A 22 0.11 -2.05 6.69
CA ALA A 22 -0.47 -0.94 7.43
C ALA A 22 -1.63 -1.39 8.33
N HIS A 23 -2.44 -2.35 7.87
CA HIS A 23 -3.53 -2.90 8.68
C HIS A 23 -3.03 -3.68 9.91
N GLU A 24 -2.02 -4.53 9.74
CA GLU A 24 -1.43 -5.30 10.85
C GLU A 24 -0.80 -4.38 11.89
N LEU A 25 -0.05 -3.37 11.45
CA LEU A 25 0.55 -2.37 12.31
C LEU A 25 -0.52 -1.54 13.04
N ALA A 26 -1.63 -1.19 12.39
CA ALA A 26 -2.73 -0.47 13.04
C ALA A 26 -3.33 -1.30 14.18
N ALA A 27 -3.48 -2.61 13.98
CA ALA A 27 -3.95 -3.53 15.03
C ALA A 27 -2.94 -3.64 16.20
N MET A 28 -1.63 -3.57 15.93
CA MET A 28 -0.61 -3.46 16.97
C MET A 28 -0.71 -2.13 17.74
N ALA A 29 -0.82 -1.01 17.02
CA ALA A 29 -0.97 0.32 17.60
C ALA A 29 -2.22 0.43 18.48
N ALA A 30 -3.34 -0.15 18.05
CA ALA A 30 -4.59 -0.21 18.82
C ALA A 30 -4.41 -0.94 20.16
N ARG A 31 -3.71 -2.09 20.15
CA ARG A 31 -3.41 -2.85 21.38
C ARG A 31 -2.52 -2.07 22.35
N SER A 32 -1.65 -1.21 21.83
CA SER A 32 -0.76 -0.34 22.61
C SER A 32 -1.33 1.04 22.93
N ARG A 33 -2.60 1.32 22.58
CA ARG A 33 -3.26 2.64 22.75
C ARG A 33 -2.50 3.80 22.09
N LEU A 34 -1.87 3.52 20.95
CA LEU A 34 -1.17 4.52 20.14
C LEU A 34 -2.14 5.08 19.08
N ASP A 35 -3.10 5.89 19.52
CA ASP A 35 -4.24 6.30 18.69
C ASP A 35 -3.84 7.10 17.44
N VAL A 36 -2.87 8.01 17.58
CA VAL A 36 -2.35 8.79 16.44
C VAL A 36 -1.67 7.87 15.43
N LEU A 37 -0.85 6.92 15.91
CA LEU A 37 -0.17 5.97 15.02
C LEU A 37 -1.18 5.06 14.31
N ARG A 38 -2.19 4.56 15.03
CA ARG A 38 -3.28 3.78 14.43
C ARG A 38 -3.97 4.57 13.33
N TYR A 39 -4.31 5.83 13.59
CA TYR A 39 -4.96 6.71 12.61
C TYR A 39 -4.11 6.90 11.35
N LEU A 40 -2.81 7.17 11.51
CA LEU A 40 -1.89 7.33 10.37
C LEU A 40 -1.78 6.05 9.53
N LEU A 41 -1.77 4.88 10.18
CA LEU A 41 -1.69 3.58 9.50
C LEU A 41 -3.00 3.24 8.77
N GLU A 42 -4.15 3.58 9.36
CA GLU A 42 -5.45 3.44 8.68
C GLU A 42 -5.52 4.35 7.44
N MET A 43 -5.05 5.60 7.52
CA MET A 43 -4.95 6.47 6.35
C MET A 43 -4.01 5.92 5.28
N ALA A 44 -2.82 5.45 5.66
CA ALA A 44 -1.86 4.89 4.71
C ALA A 44 -2.42 3.68 3.96
N ARG A 45 -3.22 2.85 4.64
CA ARG A 45 -3.93 1.72 4.02
C ARG A 45 -4.97 2.20 3.00
N ASP A 46 -5.75 3.22 3.33
CA ASP A 46 -6.76 3.75 2.44
C ASP A 46 -6.13 4.38 1.19
N GLU A 47 -5.00 5.09 1.36
CA GLU A 47 -4.24 5.66 0.25
C GLU A 47 -3.66 4.57 -0.67
N ALA A 48 -3.05 3.53 -0.10
CA ALA A 48 -2.52 2.41 -0.89
C ALA A 48 -3.62 1.75 -1.75
N ARG A 49 -4.81 1.57 -1.19
CA ARG A 49 -5.97 1.03 -1.94
C ARG A 49 -6.51 1.98 -3.00
N SER A 50 -6.35 3.29 -2.81
CA SER A 50 -6.72 4.30 -3.79
C SER A 50 -5.86 4.20 -5.06
N VAL A 51 -4.55 3.97 -4.90
CA VAL A 51 -3.60 3.84 -6.02
C VAL A 51 -3.98 2.68 -6.95
N VAL A 52 -4.42 1.54 -6.40
CA VAL A 52 -4.89 0.38 -7.20
C VAL A 52 -6.13 0.72 -8.02
N ARG A 53 -7.02 1.57 -7.50
CA ARG A 53 -8.26 1.97 -8.19
C ARG A 53 -8.04 3.07 -9.22
N ALA A 54 -6.95 3.81 -9.10
CA ALA A 54 -6.68 4.97 -9.93
C ALA A 54 -6.05 4.64 -11.28
N ASP A 55 -5.70 3.38 -11.57
CA ASP A 55 -5.14 2.94 -12.85
C ASP A 55 -6.28 2.83 -13.89
N PRO A 56 -6.48 3.84 -14.75
CA PRO A 56 -7.49 3.78 -15.80
C PRO A 56 -6.86 3.09 -17.00
N GLU A 57 -7.59 2.19 -17.64
CA GLU A 57 -7.16 1.55 -18.89
C GLU A 57 -6.46 2.53 -19.85
N PRO A 58 -5.43 2.07 -20.59
CA PRO A 58 -4.80 2.89 -21.62
C PRO A 58 -5.89 3.37 -22.57
N ARG A 59 -6.10 4.68 -22.63
CA ARG A 59 -6.94 5.28 -23.67
C ARG A 59 -6.25 5.01 -25.00
N GLU A 60 -6.66 3.96 -25.69
CA GLU A 60 -6.28 3.72 -27.09
C GLU A 60 -6.70 4.94 -27.92
N GLY A 61 -5.73 5.42 -28.71
CA GLY A 61 -5.79 6.68 -29.43
C GLY A 61 -6.99 6.84 -30.36
N SER A 62 -7.48 8.07 -30.45
CA SER A 62 -8.43 8.58 -31.43
C SER A 62 -7.86 8.63 -32.85
#